data_AF-A0A6B9ZC86-F1
#
_entry.id   AF-A0A6B9ZC86-F1
#
_cell.length_a   1.000
_cell.length_b   1.000
_cell.length_c   1.000
_cell.angle_alpha   90.00
_cell.angle_beta   90.00
_cell.angle_gamma   90.00
#
_symmetry.space_group_name_H-M   'P 1'
#
loop_
_entity.id
_entity.type
_entity.pdbx_description
1 polymer ?
#
loop_
_entity_poly.entity_id
_entity_poly.type
_entity_poly.pdbx_seq_one_letter_code
_entity_poly.pdbx_strand_id
1 'polypeptide(L)'
;MDQHSTIFDAAFEAENPPRRRDILPKWLRTYTLCVIGLGIIFFIWTALMAPASPPDDSLANYAERPSGANVGYTIGTYLPAAFVTMMGLVVWLERRRAILFNMISSIFWGFLVLASLLAYGLPGLGMGFICMLFVPFWIGLFKRKYQWEVEAIRGSGN
;
A
#
# COMPACT_ATOMS: atom_id res chain seq x y z
N MET A 1 -0.56 -49.75 -3.65
CA MET A 1 0.49 -49.13 -2.81
C MET A 1 -0.25 -48.10 -2.00
N ASP A 2 -0.76 -48.53 -0.86
CA ASP A 2 -1.68 -47.72 -0.06
C ASP A 2 -0.82 -46.87 0.88
N GLN A 3 -0.78 -45.57 0.57
CA GLN A 3 0.02 -44.59 1.29
C GLN A 3 -0.66 -44.36 2.63
N HIS A 4 -0.22 -45.09 3.66
CA HIS A 4 -0.64 -44.90 5.04
C HIS A 4 -0.23 -43.49 5.48
N SER A 5 -1.19 -42.54 5.46
CA SER A 5 -1.01 -41.23 6.09
C SER A 5 -0.76 -41.44 7.57
N THR A 6 0.41 -41.02 8.06
CA THR A 6 0.75 -41.21 9.47
C THR A 6 0.08 -40.13 10.30
N ILE A 7 -0.27 -40.47 11.55
CA ILE A 7 -0.78 -39.53 12.57
C ILE A 7 0.14 -38.30 12.78
N PHE A 8 1.42 -38.42 12.40
CA PHE A 8 2.37 -37.30 12.42
C PHE A 8 2.18 -36.35 11.25
N ASP A 9 1.75 -36.83 10.07
CA ASP A 9 1.43 -35.97 8.92
C ASP A 9 0.22 -35.07 9.22
N ALA A 10 -0.81 -35.64 9.85
CA ALA A 10 -2.00 -34.88 10.27
C ALA A 10 -1.68 -33.85 11.37
N ALA A 11 -0.77 -34.17 12.29
CA ALA A 11 -0.31 -33.24 13.33
C ALA A 11 0.58 -32.12 12.76
N PHE A 12 1.46 -32.43 11.80
CA PHE A 12 2.30 -31.43 11.11
C PHE A 12 1.48 -30.51 10.20
N GLU A 13 0.44 -31.03 9.55
CA GLU A 13 -0.49 -30.21 8.76
C GLU A 13 -1.38 -29.33 9.65
N ALA A 14 -1.79 -29.82 10.83
CA ALA A 14 -2.52 -29.03 11.82
C ALA A 14 -1.68 -27.90 12.44
N GLU A 15 -0.35 -28.04 12.45
CA GLU A 15 0.59 -27.09 13.05
C GLU A 15 1.03 -25.96 12.10
N ASN A 16 0.67 -26.02 10.81
CA ASN A 16 0.88 -24.89 9.92
C ASN A 16 -0.27 -23.88 10.06
N PRO A 17 -0.12 -22.77 10.81
CA PRO A 17 -1.16 -21.77 10.90
C PRO A 17 -1.52 -21.30 9.48
N PRO A 18 -2.83 -21.18 9.16
CA PRO A 18 -3.27 -20.79 7.84
C PRO A 18 -2.58 -19.49 7.43
N ARG A 19 -1.93 -19.48 6.26
CA ARG A 19 -1.24 -18.29 5.75
C ARG A 19 -2.22 -17.12 5.75
N ARG A 20 -1.79 -15.93 6.18
CA ARG A 20 -2.71 -14.78 6.33
C ARG A 20 -3.36 -14.42 5.00
N ARG A 21 -2.62 -14.64 3.92
CA ARG A 21 -3.09 -14.47 2.55
C ARG A 21 -4.28 -15.37 2.20
N ASP A 22 -4.45 -16.52 2.87
CA ASP A 22 -5.56 -17.42 2.58
C ASP A 22 -6.91 -16.91 3.09
N ILE A 23 -6.87 -16.04 4.10
CA ILE A 23 -8.04 -15.33 4.63
C ILE A 23 -8.56 -14.28 3.63
N LEU A 24 -7.71 -13.82 2.70
CA LEU A 24 -8.10 -12.84 1.69
C LEU A 24 -8.92 -13.53 0.58
N PRO A 25 -10.09 -12.97 0.21
CA PRO A 25 -10.86 -13.46 -0.92
C PRO A 25 -10.09 -13.20 -2.22
N LYS A 26 -10.34 -14.03 -3.25
CA LYS A 26 -9.61 -13.98 -4.54
C LYS A 26 -9.54 -12.56 -5.13
N TRP A 27 -10.65 -11.82 -5.10
CA TRP A 27 -10.70 -10.44 -5.61
C TRP A 27 -9.72 -9.51 -4.89
N LEU A 28 -9.55 -9.64 -3.57
CA LEU A 28 -8.68 -8.79 -2.76
C LEU A 28 -7.20 -9.16 -2.95
N ARG A 29 -6.90 -10.45 -3.21
CA ARG A 29 -5.56 -10.88 -3.63
C ARG A 29 -5.17 -10.28 -4.97
N THR A 30 -6.07 -10.35 -5.96
CA THR A 30 -5.87 -9.71 -7.26
C THR A 30 -5.70 -8.20 -7.10
N TYR A 31 -6.53 -7.58 -6.27
CA TYR A 31 -6.44 -6.15 -5.98
C TYR A 31 -5.07 -5.77 -5.40
N THR A 32 -4.56 -6.56 -4.45
CA THR A 32 -3.23 -6.35 -3.85
C THR A 32 -2.13 -6.35 -4.91
N LEU A 33 -2.20 -7.27 -5.87
CA LEU A 33 -1.27 -7.31 -7.00
C LEU A 33 -1.42 -6.10 -7.92
N CYS A 34 -2.65 -5.66 -8.20
CA CYS A 34 -2.91 -4.44 -8.96
C CYS A 34 -2.33 -3.20 -8.26
N VAL A 35 -2.43 -3.10 -6.93
CA VAL A 35 -1.85 -2.00 -6.14
C VAL A 35 -0.33 -1.99 -6.24
N ILE A 36 0.31 -3.16 -6.14
CA ILE A 36 1.76 -3.28 -6.32
C ILE A 36 2.16 -2.90 -7.75
N GLY A 37 1.44 -3.41 -8.76
CA GLY A 37 1.68 -3.08 -10.16
C GLY A 37 1.53 -1.60 -10.45
N LEU A 38 0.47 -0.96 -9.92
CA LEU A 38 0.25 0.48 -10.03
C LEU A 38 1.38 1.27 -9.36
N GLY A 39 1.85 0.83 -8.20
CA GLY A 39 3.01 1.42 -7.52
C GLY A 39 4.28 1.37 -8.37
N ILE A 40 4.56 0.24 -9.02
CA ILE A 40 5.70 0.08 -9.95
C ILE A 40 5.53 1.01 -11.16
N ILE A 41 4.33 1.09 -11.73
CA ILE A 41 4.04 2.00 -12.85
C ILE A 41 4.29 3.45 -12.43
N PHE A 42 3.88 3.85 -11.22
CA PHE A 42 4.19 5.17 -10.69
C PHE A 42 5.69 5.38 -10.51
N PHE A 43 6.44 4.40 -10.01
CA PHE A 43 7.90 4.49 -9.92
C PHE A 43 8.55 4.71 -11.29
N ILE A 44 8.14 3.95 -12.30
CA ILE A 44 8.64 4.10 -13.68
C ILE A 44 8.27 5.48 -14.22
N TRP A 45 7.01 5.89 -14.08
CA TRP A 45 6.55 7.20 -14.52
C TRP A 45 7.32 8.34 -13.83
N THR A 46 7.53 8.26 -12.52
CA THR A 46 8.34 9.23 -11.78
C THR A 46 9.80 9.24 -12.23
N ALA A 47 10.40 8.08 -12.53
CA ALA A 47 11.77 8.01 -13.01
C ALA A 47 11.93 8.59 -14.42
N LEU A 48 10.93 8.42 -15.28
CA LEU A 48 10.91 9.00 -16.63
C LEU A 48 10.66 10.52 -16.61
N MET A 49 9.92 11.03 -15.61
CA MET A 49 9.61 12.45 -15.45
C MET A 49 10.59 13.21 -14.56
N ALA A 50 11.38 12.52 -13.72
CA ALA A 50 12.43 13.11 -12.88
C ALA A 50 13.47 13.98 -13.62
N PRO A 51 13.87 13.71 -14.88
CA PRO A 51 14.74 14.63 -15.62
C PRO A 51 14.05 15.92 -16.10
N ALA A 52 12.73 16.08 -15.93
CA ALA A 52 12.00 17.29 -16.28
C ALA A 52 11.87 18.23 -15.07
N SER A 53 12.99 18.72 -14.52
CA SER A 53 12.95 19.96 -13.75
C SER A 53 12.61 21.10 -14.73
N PRO A 54 11.51 21.83 -14.55
CA PRO A 54 11.20 22.96 -15.43
C PRO A 54 12.35 23.97 -15.36
N PRO A 55 12.86 24.47 -16.51
CA PRO A 55 13.87 25.54 -16.52
C PRO A 55 13.39 26.83 -15.83
N ASP A 56 12.08 27.00 -15.65
CA ASP A 56 11.40 28.22 -15.21
C ASP A 56 10.76 28.12 -13.82
N ASP A 57 11.13 27.12 -13.01
CA ASP A 57 10.57 27.02 -11.66
C ASP A 57 11.14 28.16 -10.79
N SER A 58 10.31 29.15 -10.49
CA SER A 58 10.68 30.34 -9.70
C SER A 58 11.17 30.02 -8.29
N LEU A 59 10.97 28.78 -7.82
CA LEU A 59 11.52 28.22 -6.59
C LEU A 59 12.96 27.67 -6.75
N ALA A 60 13.37 27.29 -7.96
CA ALA A 60 14.74 26.85 -8.27
C ALA A 60 15.73 28.02 -8.36
N ASN A 61 15.22 29.25 -8.53
CA ASN A 61 16.01 30.49 -8.55
C ASN A 61 16.44 30.99 -7.15
N TYR A 62 16.08 30.31 -6.06
CA TYR A 62 16.68 30.54 -4.75
C TYR A 62 18.05 29.83 -4.68
N ALA A 63 18.99 30.38 -5.46
CA ALA A 63 20.32 29.87 -5.77
C ALA A 63 21.32 29.81 -4.60
N GLU A 64 20.88 29.64 -3.35
CA GLU A 64 21.77 29.52 -2.18
C GLU A 64 21.73 28.15 -1.49
N ARG A 65 20.80 27.24 -1.85
CA ARG A 65 20.83 25.84 -1.36
C ARG A 65 20.40 24.82 -2.43
N PRO A 66 21.28 24.50 -3.40
CA PRO A 66 20.95 23.61 -4.51
C PRO A 66 20.72 22.14 -4.09
N SER A 67 21.22 21.69 -2.93
CA SER A 67 21.05 20.31 -2.49
C SER A 67 19.69 20.03 -1.83
N GLY A 68 19.22 20.94 -0.97
CA GLY A 68 18.00 20.72 -0.19
C GLY A 68 16.72 20.74 -1.02
N ALA A 69 16.60 21.67 -1.97
CA ALA A 69 15.44 21.78 -2.85
C ALA A 69 15.33 20.58 -3.80
N ASN A 70 16.46 20.16 -4.39
CA ASN A 70 16.51 18.99 -5.27
C ASN A 70 16.20 17.68 -4.52
N VAL A 71 16.71 17.54 -3.29
CA VAL A 71 16.38 16.40 -2.43
C VAL A 71 14.89 16.41 -2.07
N GLY A 72 14.33 17.58 -1.70
CA GLY A 72 12.91 17.73 -1.40
C GLY A 72 11.99 17.39 -2.57
N TYR A 73 12.33 17.86 -3.77
CA TYR A 73 11.61 17.56 -5.01
C TYR A 73 11.67 16.06 -5.34
N THR A 74 12.87 15.47 -5.26
CA THR A 74 13.07 14.04 -5.50
C THR A 74 12.24 13.21 -4.51
N ILE A 75 12.31 13.53 -3.21
CA ILE A 75 11.52 12.85 -2.18
C ILE A 75 10.02 13.04 -2.45
N GLY A 76 9.57 14.27 -2.70
CA GLY A 76 8.16 14.57 -2.96
C GLY A 76 7.58 13.81 -4.16
N THR A 77 8.40 13.58 -5.19
CA THR A 77 8.00 12.87 -6.40
C THR A 77 7.93 11.35 -6.20
N TYR A 78 8.89 10.74 -5.50
CA TYR A 78 8.92 9.29 -5.28
C TYR A 78 8.09 8.81 -4.09
N LEU A 79 7.80 9.68 -3.13
CA LEU A 79 7.10 9.31 -1.89
C LEU A 79 5.67 8.77 -2.14
N PRO A 80 4.85 9.34 -3.04
CA PRO A 80 3.57 8.75 -3.42
C PRO A 80 3.70 7.35 -4.03
N ALA A 81 4.68 7.13 -4.92
CA ALA A 81 4.92 5.84 -5.55
C ALA A 81 5.36 4.78 -4.52
N ALA A 82 6.27 5.15 -3.61
CA ALA A 82 6.70 4.32 -2.50
C ALA A 82 5.54 3.95 -1.58
N PHE A 83 4.68 4.93 -1.28
CA PHE A 83 3.54 4.74 -0.41
C PHE A 83 2.52 3.76 -0.99
N VAL A 84 2.12 3.94 -2.25
CA VAL A 84 1.19 3.03 -2.96
C VAL A 84 1.75 1.61 -3.01
N THR A 85 3.03 1.48 -3.33
CA THR A 85 3.70 0.17 -3.39
C THR A 85 3.73 -0.49 -2.01
N MET A 86 4.04 0.26 -0.96
CA MET A 86 4.06 -0.24 0.42
C MET A 86 2.69 -0.75 0.87
N MET A 87 1.59 -0.08 0.51
CA MET A 87 0.23 -0.51 0.88
C MET A 87 -0.10 -1.93 0.41
N GLY A 88 0.31 -2.27 -0.82
CA GLY A 88 0.17 -3.63 -1.36
C GLY A 88 1.22 -4.60 -0.82
N LEU A 89 2.48 -4.18 -0.71
CA LEU A 89 3.58 -5.04 -0.26
C LEU A 89 3.40 -5.52 1.18
N VAL A 90 2.94 -4.68 2.11
CA VAL A 90 2.74 -5.12 3.50
C VAL A 90 1.67 -6.20 3.62
N VAL A 91 0.65 -6.15 2.76
CA VAL A 91 -0.41 -7.16 2.67
C VAL A 91 0.13 -8.43 2.01
N TRP A 92 0.90 -8.28 0.92
CA TRP A 92 1.52 -9.40 0.21
C TRP A 92 2.52 -10.19 1.05
N LEU A 93 3.33 -9.48 1.85
CA LEU A 93 4.30 -10.05 2.78
C LEU A 93 3.65 -10.53 4.09
N GLU A 94 2.32 -10.60 4.15
CA GLU A 94 1.57 -11.12 5.27
C GLU A 94 1.92 -10.45 6.62
N ARG A 95 2.27 -9.15 6.59
CA ARG A 95 2.68 -8.44 7.81
C ARG A 95 1.53 -8.40 8.80
N ARG A 96 1.83 -8.68 10.08
CA ARG A 96 0.82 -8.73 11.15
C ARG A 96 -0.05 -7.48 11.21
N ARG A 97 0.55 -6.29 11.09
CA ARG A 97 -0.13 -4.99 11.16
C ARG A 97 -0.38 -4.36 9.77
N ALA A 98 -0.42 -5.17 8.70
CA ALA A 98 -0.62 -4.67 7.34
C ALA A 98 -1.94 -3.90 7.17
N ILE A 99 -3.02 -4.38 7.80
CA ILE A 99 -4.33 -3.74 7.74
C ILE A 99 -4.36 -2.46 8.56
N LEU A 100 -3.74 -2.46 9.74
CA LEU A 100 -3.57 -1.25 10.55
C LEU A 100 -2.75 -0.18 9.82
N PHE A 101 -1.66 -0.56 9.15
CA PHE A 101 -0.87 0.35 8.31
C PHE A 101 -1.76 0.96 7.23
N ASN A 102 -2.50 0.14 6.47
CA ASN A 102 -3.41 0.63 5.44
C ASN A 102 -4.53 1.52 5.98
N MET A 103 -4.96 1.30 7.23
CA MET A 103 -5.94 2.15 7.91
C MET A 103 -5.38 3.53 8.21
N ILE A 104 -4.20 3.59 8.84
CA ILE A 104 -3.50 4.85 9.11
C ILE A 104 -3.23 5.57 7.79
N SER A 105 -2.81 4.84 6.77
CA SER A 105 -2.60 5.35 5.42
C SER A 105 -3.86 5.98 4.84
N SER A 106 -5.02 5.34 4.95
CA SER A 106 -6.28 5.91 4.44
C SER A 106 -6.68 7.19 5.15
N ILE A 107 -6.44 7.28 6.47
CA ILE A 107 -6.75 8.48 7.27
C ILE A 107 -5.82 9.62 6.86
N PHE A 108 -4.53 9.34 6.74
CA PHE A 108 -3.53 10.31 6.29
C PHE A 108 -3.85 10.85 4.89
N TRP A 109 -4.22 9.97 3.95
CA TRP A 109 -4.65 10.38 2.61
C TRP A 109 -5.93 11.22 2.62
N GLY A 110 -6.93 10.83 3.42
CA GLY A 110 -8.16 11.62 3.58
C GLY A 110 -7.87 13.04 4.10
N PHE A 111 -6.96 13.16 5.06
CA PHE A 111 -6.50 14.46 5.55
C PHE A 111 -5.77 15.27 4.47
N LEU A 112 -4.90 14.63 3.67
CA LEU A 112 -4.21 15.28 2.55
C LEU A 112 -5.18 15.81 1.50
N VAL A 113 -6.21 15.04 1.14
CA VAL A 113 -7.25 15.47 0.19
C VAL A 113 -8.04 16.64 0.77
N LEU A 114 -8.43 16.57 2.04
CA LEU A 114 -9.14 17.66 2.70
C LEU A 114 -8.29 18.94 2.77
N ALA A 115 -7.02 18.81 3.17
CA ALA A 115 -6.08 19.93 3.22
C ALA A 115 -5.88 20.54 1.82
N SER A 116 -5.77 19.72 0.79
CA SER A 116 -5.64 20.18 -0.61
C SER A 116 -6.90 20.90 -1.09
N LEU A 117 -8.09 20.40 -0.74
CA LEU A 117 -9.37 21.04 -1.03
C LEU A 117 -9.48 22.40 -0.32
N LEU A 118 -9.07 22.49 0.95
CA LEU A 118 -9.10 23.72 1.72
C LEU A 118 -8.09 24.76 1.20
N ALA A 119 -6.91 24.31 0.74
CA ALA A 119 -5.86 25.19 0.25
C ALA A 119 -6.07 25.65 -1.20
N TYR A 120 -6.53 24.75 -2.08
CA TYR A 120 -6.55 24.97 -3.53
C TYR A 120 -7.95 24.87 -4.15
N GLY A 121 -9.00 24.64 -3.36
CA GLY A 121 -10.36 24.48 -3.84
C GLY A 121 -10.56 23.20 -4.67
N LEU A 122 -11.54 23.22 -5.59
CA LEU A 122 -11.85 22.08 -6.46
C LEU A 122 -10.65 21.53 -7.26
N PRO A 123 -9.72 22.35 -7.78
CA PRO A 123 -8.48 21.86 -8.40
C PRO A 123 -7.63 20.97 -7.48
N GLY A 124 -7.66 21.20 -6.17
CA GLY A 124 -6.98 20.39 -5.16
C GLY A 124 -7.51 18.95 -5.05
N LEU A 125 -8.69 18.65 -5.61
CA LEU A 125 -9.24 17.31 -5.66
C LEU A 125 -8.57 16.40 -6.71
N GLY A 126 -7.75 16.96 -7.62
CA GLY A 126 -7.00 16.16 -8.59
C GLY A 126 -6.15 15.07 -7.93
N MET A 127 -5.56 15.37 -6.77
CA MET A 127 -4.84 14.38 -5.94
C MET A 127 -5.78 13.33 -5.33
N GLY A 128 -7.02 13.70 -5.01
CA GLY A 128 -8.02 12.81 -4.44
C GLY A 128 -8.60 11.78 -5.42
N PHE A 129 -8.48 11.99 -6.73
CA PHE A 129 -8.95 11.03 -7.72
C PHE A 129 -8.22 9.68 -7.61
N ILE A 130 -6.90 9.72 -7.36
CA ILE A 130 -6.09 8.53 -7.11
C ILE A 130 -6.54 7.80 -5.83
N CYS A 131 -6.99 8.54 -4.80
CA CYS A 131 -7.50 7.94 -3.56
C CYS A 131 -8.75 7.07 -3.78
N MET A 132 -9.63 7.47 -4.71
CA MET A 132 -10.85 6.71 -5.00
C MET A 132 -10.55 5.29 -5.50
N LEU A 133 -9.42 5.11 -6.19
CA LEU A 133 -8.97 3.79 -6.61
C LEU A 133 -8.74 2.89 -5.39
N PHE A 134 -8.16 3.38 -4.30
CA PHE A 134 -7.86 2.55 -3.12
C PHE A 134 -9.05 2.32 -2.17
N VAL A 135 -10.18 3.00 -2.36
CA VAL A 135 -11.35 2.86 -1.47
C VAL A 135 -11.88 1.41 -1.42
N PRO A 136 -12.12 0.70 -2.54
CA PRO A 136 -12.53 -0.71 -2.52
C PRO A 136 -11.50 -1.62 -1.83
N PHE A 137 -10.22 -1.32 -1.97
CA PHE A 137 -9.12 -2.05 -1.33
C PHE A 137 -9.18 -1.91 0.20
N TRP A 138 -9.31 -0.69 0.69
CA TRP A 138 -9.44 -0.40 2.11
C TRP A 138 -10.67 -1.03 2.73
N ILE A 139 -11.83 -0.90 2.08
CA ILE A 139 -13.09 -1.52 2.55
C ILE A 139 -12.92 -3.04 2.65
N GLY A 140 -12.29 -3.66 1.65
CA GLY A 140 -12.00 -5.10 1.64
C GLY A 140 -11.12 -5.54 2.79
N LEU A 141 -10.03 -4.81 3.05
CA LEU A 141 -9.09 -5.10 4.13
C LEU A 141 -9.71 -4.88 5.50
N PHE A 142 -10.43 -3.77 5.73
CA PHE A 142 -10.98 -3.45 7.04
C PHE A 142 -12.00 -4.47 7.52
N LYS A 143 -12.83 -4.99 6.62
CA LYS A 143 -13.79 -6.07 6.94
C LYS A 143 -13.09 -7.34 7.45
N ARG A 144 -11.80 -7.52 7.17
CA ARG A 144 -11.02 -8.71 7.55
C ARG A 144 -9.92 -8.43 8.57
N LYS A 145 -9.90 -7.24 9.18
CA LYS A 145 -8.90 -6.86 10.19
C LYS A 145 -8.80 -7.89 11.31
N TYR A 146 -9.92 -8.26 11.91
CA TYR A 146 -9.95 -9.20 13.03
C TYR A 146 -9.40 -10.57 12.64
N GLN A 147 -9.87 -11.10 11.50
CA GLN A 147 -9.42 -12.39 10.97
C GLN A 147 -7.90 -12.38 10.68
N TRP A 148 -7.41 -11.31 10.07
CA TRP A 148 -6.00 -11.15 9.74
C TRP A 148 -5.10 -10.98 10.96
N GLU A 149 -5.50 -10.19 11.96
CA GLU A 149 -4.66 -9.83 13.11
C GLU A 149 -4.74 -10.86 14.24
N VAL A 150 -5.88 -11.55 14.39
CA VAL A 150 -6.19 -12.42 15.53
C VAL A 150 -6.37 -13.88 15.12
N GLU A 151 -7.18 -14.18 14.10
CA GLU A 151 -7.48 -15.57 13.70
C GLU A 151 -6.29 -16.23 12.98
N ALA A 152 -5.53 -15.48 12.18
CA ALA A 152 -4.34 -15.99 11.51
C ALA A 152 -3.17 -16.39 12.45
N ILE A 153 -3.31 -16.15 13.76
CA ILE A 153 -2.37 -16.58 14.81
C ILE A 153 -2.88 -17.86 15.51
N ARG A 154 -4.19 -18.07 15.52
CA ARG A 154 -4.85 -19.26 16.07
C ARG A 154 -5.05 -20.25 14.94
N GLY A 155 -4.01 -21.01 14.59
CA GLY A 155 -4.20 -22.22 13.81
C GLY A 155 -5.32 -23.06 14.43
N SER A 156 -6.28 -23.48 13.60
CA SER A 156 -7.29 -24.52 13.85
C SER A 156 -7.50 -24.93 15.31
N GLY A 157 -8.15 -24.09 16.10
CA GLY A 157 -8.65 -24.44 17.42
C GLY A 157 -10.17 -24.56 17.39
N ASN A 158 -10.69 -25.56 16.68
CA ASN A 158 -12.03 -26.13 16.81
C ASN A 158 -12.01 -27.57 16.29
#